data_AF-A0A521THS0-F1
#
_entry.id   AF-A0A521THS0-F1
#
_cell.length_a   1.000
_cell.length_b   1.000
_cell.length_c   1.000
_cell.angle_alpha   90.00
_cell.angle_beta   90.00
_cell.angle_gamma   90.00
#
_symmetry.space_group_name_H-M   'P 1'
#
loop_
_entity.id
_entity.type
_entity.pdbx_description
1 polymer ?
#
loop_
_entity_poly.entity_id
_entity_poly.type
_entity_poly.pdbx_seq_one_letter_code
_entity_poly.pdbx_strand_id
1 'polypeptide(L)'
;PAVAPIFQAWIAPLKDLGVTILGPRSVSQTDHVSFDNAGVPAFQFVQERYEYNSRTHHTNMDFLDRVQPDDMKQIATVAAVFAWQAANRDQMLPRK
;
A
#
# COMPACT_ATOMS: atom_id res chain seq x y z
N PRO A 1 14.77 2.60 4.55
CA PRO A 1 14.40 1.56 5.54
C PRO A 1 15.03 0.22 5.17
N ALA A 2 15.36 -0.64 6.16
CA ALA A 2 16.00 -1.94 5.90
C ALA A 2 15.16 -2.86 4.99
N VAL A 3 13.83 -2.68 4.96
CA VAL A 3 12.92 -3.45 4.09
C VAL A 3 13.02 -3.06 2.61
N ALA A 4 13.62 -1.91 2.27
CA ALA A 4 13.53 -1.35 0.91
C ALA A 4 14.04 -2.29 -0.19
N PRO A 5 15.19 -2.99 -0.06
CA PRO A 5 15.64 -3.92 -1.09
C PRO A 5 14.67 -5.09 -1.33
N ILE A 6 13.97 -5.53 -0.27
CA ILE A 6 12.97 -6.61 -0.37
C ILE A 6 11.79 -6.12 -1.20
N PHE A 7 11.26 -4.94 -0.87
CA PHE A 7 10.12 -4.39 -1.61
C PHE A 7 10.50 -3.98 -3.04
N GLN A 8 11.74 -3.53 -3.30
CA GLN A 8 12.22 -3.31 -4.67
C GLN A 8 12.17 -4.59 -5.50
N ALA A 9 12.59 -5.73 -4.94
CA ALA A 9 12.49 -7.01 -5.62
C ALA A 9 11.03 -7.42 -5.86
N TRP A 10 10.13 -7.19 -4.90
CA TRP A 10 8.71 -7.56 -5.01
C TRP A 10 7.93 -6.72 -6.02
N ILE A 11 8.25 -5.42 -6.17
CA ILE A 11 7.57 -4.55 -7.13
C ILE A 11 8.14 -4.65 -8.54
N ALA A 12 9.38 -5.15 -8.71
CA ALA A 12 10.01 -5.25 -10.04
C ALA A 12 9.14 -5.96 -11.09
N PRO A 13 8.51 -7.13 -10.81
CA PRO A 13 7.61 -7.78 -11.76
C PRO A 13 6.24 -7.10 -11.90
N LEU A 14 5.91 -6.14 -11.03
CA LEU A 14 4.63 -5.42 -11.03
C LEU A 14 4.68 -4.09 -11.79
N LYS A 15 5.82 -3.77 -12.43
CA LYS A 15 6.02 -2.52 -13.16
C LYS A 15 4.99 -2.31 -14.28
N ASP A 16 4.69 -3.37 -15.02
CA ASP A 16 3.70 -3.33 -16.11
C ASP A 16 2.26 -3.17 -15.59
N LEU A 17 2.04 -3.43 -14.29
CA LEU A 17 0.79 -3.15 -13.58
C LEU A 17 0.76 -1.72 -12.98
N GLY A 18 1.73 -0.87 -13.33
CA GLY A 18 1.80 0.53 -12.89
C GLY A 18 2.42 0.75 -11.51
N VAL A 19 2.98 -0.28 -10.86
CA VAL A 19 3.67 -0.11 -9.57
C VAL A 19 5.05 0.50 -9.78
N THR A 20 5.15 1.81 -9.65
CA THR A 20 6.37 2.59 -9.95
C THR A 20 6.93 3.36 -8.75
N ILE A 21 6.16 3.48 -7.67
CA ILE A 21 6.52 4.26 -6.50
C ILE A 21 6.91 3.34 -5.35
N LEU A 22 8.15 3.50 -4.88
CA LEU A 22 8.60 2.99 -3.59
C LEU A 22 9.40 4.10 -2.91
N GLY A 23 8.90 4.62 -1.80
CA GLY A 23 9.58 5.70 -1.10
C GLY A 23 9.12 5.88 0.33
N PRO A 24 9.93 6.55 1.17
CA PRO A 24 9.56 6.87 2.55
C PRO A 24 8.55 8.02 2.53
N ARG A 25 7.30 7.73 2.19
CA ARG A 25 6.19 8.68 2.36
C ARG A 25 5.52 8.41 3.69
N SER A 26 5.76 9.30 4.65
CA SER A 26 5.05 9.26 5.92
C SER A 26 3.58 9.60 5.68
N VAL A 27 2.71 8.76 6.21
CA VAL A 27 1.28 9.05 6.35
C VAL A 27 0.89 8.65 7.77
N SER A 28 0.03 9.48 8.35
CA SER A 28 -0.57 9.26 9.66
C SER A 28 -2.06 8.99 9.49
N GLN A 29 -2.76 8.71 10.60
CA GLN A 29 -4.23 8.59 10.64
C GLN A 29 -4.81 7.33 9.96
N THR A 30 -4.07 6.21 10.02
CA THR A 30 -4.52 4.89 9.57
C THR A 30 -3.93 3.81 10.49
N ASP A 31 -4.56 2.63 10.54
CA ASP A 31 -4.32 1.62 11.56
C ASP A 31 -2.90 1.03 11.57
N HIS A 32 -2.20 1.03 10.43
CA HIS A 32 -0.83 0.51 10.33
C HIS A 32 0.15 1.26 11.25
N VAL A 33 -0.14 2.52 11.60
CA VAL A 33 0.69 3.35 12.48
C VAL A 33 0.82 2.72 13.87
N SER A 34 -0.24 2.08 14.38
CA SER A 34 -0.20 1.45 15.71
C SER A 34 0.80 0.30 15.77
N PHE A 35 0.90 -0.50 14.70
CA PHE A 35 1.87 -1.58 14.56
C PHE A 35 3.29 -1.05 14.40
N ASP A 36 3.49 -0.04 13.55
CA ASP A 36 4.80 0.58 13.35
C ASP A 36 5.34 1.18 14.65
N ASN A 37 4.48 1.84 15.45
CA ASN A 37 4.83 2.37 16.77
C ASN A 37 5.21 1.28 17.79
N ALA A 38 4.65 0.08 17.67
CA ALA A 38 5.01 -1.07 18.49
C ALA A 38 6.26 -1.82 17.99
N GLY A 39 6.93 -1.31 16.95
CA GLY A 39 8.10 -1.95 16.34
C GLY A 39 7.76 -3.16 15.46
N VAL A 40 6.48 -3.35 15.11
CA VAL A 40 6.04 -4.36 14.14
C VAL A 40 6.08 -3.74 12.74
N PRO A 41 6.76 -4.34 11.75
CA PRO A 41 6.84 -3.76 10.40
C PRO A 41 5.45 -3.59 9.80
N ALA A 42 5.07 -2.34 9.53
CA ALA A 42 3.76 -2.00 9.02
C ALA A 42 3.88 -0.89 7.98
N PHE A 43 3.12 -1.02 6.90
CA PHE A 43 3.24 -0.20 5.71
C PHE A 43 1.85 0.08 5.13
N GLN A 44 1.78 1.07 4.26
CA GLN A 44 0.60 1.35 3.45
C GLN A 44 0.98 1.30 1.97
N PHE A 45 -0.02 1.16 1.11
CA PHE A 45 0.14 1.36 -0.32
C PHE A 45 -0.03 2.83 -0.68
N VAL A 46 0.75 3.30 -1.66
CA VAL A 46 0.54 4.61 -2.28
C VAL A 46 -0.59 4.45 -3.32
N GLN A 47 -1.59 5.32 -3.23
CA GLN A 47 -2.72 5.37 -4.15
C GLN A 47 -2.85 6.78 -4.72
N GLU A 48 -3.39 6.88 -5.93
CA GLU A 48 -3.83 8.17 -6.47
C GLU A 48 -5.00 8.70 -5.61
N ARG A 49 -4.98 10.01 -5.35
CA ARG A 49 -5.96 10.64 -4.46
C ARG A 49 -7.15 11.21 -5.21
N TYR A 50 -7.08 11.43 -6.52
CA TYR A 50 -8.20 11.99 -7.30
C TYR A 50 -8.86 13.18 -6.56
N GLU A 51 -10.15 13.04 -6.22
CA GLU A 51 -10.95 14.02 -5.49
C GLU A 51 -11.16 13.65 -4.01
N TYR A 52 -10.39 12.68 -3.49
CA TYR A 52 -10.52 12.12 -2.13
C TYR A 52 -10.62 13.23 -1.08
N ASN A 53 -9.61 14.12 -1.04
CA ASN A 53 -9.56 15.18 -0.04
C ASN A 53 -10.54 16.33 -0.32
N SER A 54 -10.88 16.58 -1.59
CA SER A 54 -11.60 17.80 -1.98
C SER A 54 -13.12 17.60 -2.06
N ARG A 55 -13.60 16.36 -2.25
CA ARG A 55 -15.01 16.10 -2.54
C ARG A 55 -15.59 14.85 -1.90
N THR A 56 -14.87 13.74 -1.76
CA THR A 56 -15.49 12.47 -1.39
C THR A 56 -15.29 12.09 0.08
N HIS A 57 -14.06 12.18 0.60
CA HIS A 57 -13.73 11.75 1.96
C HIS A 57 -14.56 12.47 3.03
N HIS A 58 -15.24 11.70 3.89
CA HIS A 58 -16.10 12.21 4.97
C HIS A 58 -17.22 13.14 4.48
N THR A 59 -17.76 12.86 3.30
CA THR A 59 -18.91 13.58 2.74
C THR A 59 -20.02 12.61 2.39
N ASN A 60 -21.19 13.16 2.08
CA ASN A 60 -22.28 12.40 1.47
C ASN A 60 -22.06 12.10 -0.02
N MET A 61 -20.87 12.32 -0.57
CA MET A 61 -20.51 11.98 -1.96
C MET A 61 -19.64 10.71 -2.05
N ASP A 62 -19.35 10.05 -0.92
CA ASP A 62 -18.61 8.80 -0.87
C ASP A 62 -19.50 7.60 -1.23
N PHE A 63 -19.78 7.48 -2.53
CA PHE A 63 -20.60 6.44 -3.11
C PHE A 63 -19.80 5.55 -4.07
N LEU A 64 -20.36 4.36 -4.37
CA LEU A 64 -19.70 3.35 -5.20
C LEU A 64 -19.33 3.86 -6.61
N ASP A 65 -20.08 4.82 -7.16
CA ASP A 65 -19.80 5.43 -8.46
C ASP A 65 -18.48 6.22 -8.48
N ARG A 66 -17.92 6.55 -7.31
CA ARG A 66 -16.62 7.22 -7.17
C ARG A 66 -15.43 6.28 -7.15
N VAL A 67 -15.66 4.98 -7.06
CA VAL A 67 -14.62 3.96 -7.05
C VAL A 67 -14.16 3.70 -8.49
N GLN A 68 -12.85 3.80 -8.74
CA GLN A 68 -12.24 3.46 -10.04
C GLN A 68 -12.11 1.93 -10.15
N PRO A 69 -12.91 1.23 -11.00
CA PRO A 69 -12.93 -0.23 -10.99
C PRO A 69 -11.59 -0.86 -11.39
N ASP A 70 -10.84 -0.22 -12.28
CA ASP A 70 -9.55 -0.74 -12.74
C ASP A 70 -8.46 -0.56 -11.67
N ASP A 71 -8.46 0.56 -10.96
CA ASP A 71 -7.56 0.79 -9.83
C ASP A 71 -7.85 -0.21 -8.70
N MET A 72 -9.12 -0.51 -8.44
CA MET A 72 -9.50 -1.53 -7.43
C MET A 72 -8.96 -2.91 -7.78
N LYS A 73 -9.06 -3.34 -9.04
CA LYS A 73 -8.49 -4.62 -9.50
C LYS A 73 -6.97 -4.60 -9.39
N GLN A 74 -6.35 -3.47 -9.76
CA GLN A 74 -4.92 -3.28 -9.70
C GLN A 74 -4.42 -3.41 -8.26
N ILE A 75 -4.96 -2.63 -7.33
CA ILE A 75 -4.48 -2.60 -5.94
C ILE A 75 -4.79 -3.92 -5.23
N ALA A 76 -5.92 -4.58 -5.53
CA ALA A 76 -6.22 -5.90 -5.01
C ALA A 76 -5.16 -6.94 -5.44
N THR A 77 -4.75 -6.88 -6.71
CA THR A 77 -3.70 -7.75 -7.24
C THR A 77 -2.36 -7.49 -6.57
N VAL A 78 -1.95 -6.22 -6.45
CA VAL A 78 -0.70 -5.83 -5.78
C VAL A 78 -0.69 -6.24 -4.31
N ALA A 79 -1.77 -5.97 -3.58
CA ALA A 79 -1.90 -6.33 -2.17
C ALA A 79 -1.85 -7.86 -1.97
N ALA A 80 -2.50 -8.63 -2.85
CA ALA A 80 -2.43 -10.09 -2.82
C ALA A 80 -1.00 -10.61 -3.04
N VAL A 81 -0.26 -10.03 -4.00
CA VAL A 81 1.16 -10.38 -4.21
C VAL A 81 1.98 -10.07 -2.97
N PHE A 82 1.83 -8.89 -2.36
CA PHE A 82 2.56 -8.54 -1.14
C PHE A 82 2.22 -9.45 0.04
N ALA A 83 0.95 -9.77 0.23
CA ALA A 83 0.51 -10.69 1.28
C ALA A 83 1.09 -12.08 1.06
N TRP A 84 1.06 -12.60 -0.17
CA TRP A 84 1.62 -13.90 -0.51
C TRP A 84 3.14 -13.93 -0.30
N GLN A 85 3.87 -12.93 -0.79
CA GLN A 85 5.32 -12.83 -0.62
C GLN A 85 5.71 -12.73 0.87
N ALA A 86 4.98 -11.94 1.66
CA ALA A 86 5.23 -11.81 3.09
C ALA A 86 4.94 -13.11 3.85
N ALA A 87 3.88 -13.84 3.49
CA ALA A 87 3.51 -15.10 4.12
C ALA A 87 4.44 -16.27 3.78
N ASN A 88 5.07 -16.24 2.61
CA ASN A 88 5.91 -17.34 2.10
C ASN A 88 7.41 -17.05 2.13
N ARG A 89 7.84 -15.91 2.69
CA ARG A 89 9.26 -15.62 2.85
C ARG A 89 9.83 -16.37 4.04
N ASP A 90 10.96 -17.05 3.85
CA ASP A 90 11.65 -17.82 4.91
C ASP A 90 12.07 -16.96 6.11
N GLN A 91 12.40 -15.70 5.86
CA GLN A 91 12.89 -14.76 6.86
C GLN A 91 11.81 -13.73 7.18
N MET A 92 11.75 -13.29 8.43
CA MET A 92 10.91 -12.16 8.82
C MET A 92 11.35 -10.86 8.13
N LEU A 93 10.40 -9.96 7.88
CA LEU A 93 10.74 -8.60 7.45
C LEU A 93 11.56 -7.90 8.56
N PRO A 94 12.57 -7.11 8.19
CA PRO A 94 13.40 -6.41 9.18
C PRO A 94 12.55 -5.41 9.95
N ARG A 95 12.75 -5.39 11.27
CA ARG A 95 12.20 -4.37 12.17
C ARG A 95 13.05 -3.09 12.14
N LYS A 96 12.53 -2.01 12.72
CA LYS A 96 13.32 -0.81 13.03
C LYS A 96 14.29 -1.07 14.17
#